data_AF-A0A2V9GWK9-F1
#
_entry.id   AF-A0A2V9GWK9-F1
#
_cell.length_a   1.000
_cell.length_b   1.000
_cell.length_c   1.000
_cell.angle_alpha   90.00
_cell.angle_beta   90.00
_cell.angle_gamma   90.00
#
_symmetry.space_group_name_H-M   'P 1'
#
loop_
_entity.id
_entity.type
_entity.pdbx_description
1 polymer ?
#
loop_
_entity_poly.entity_id
_entity_poly.type
_entity_poly.pdbx_seq_one_letter_code
_entity_poly.pdbx_strand_id
1 'polypeptide(L)'
;MIGVLDLESPQPNYFTEDHVQTLSILAANLAVSLENARLYEQLARDEARLERDLQAAKRIQGALLRPVPAEDYGLEMAARYPSAREVCGDLYEFLRYGPQQLGIALGDVSGKGTAAALYGAVAIGIMRSLAPQKLQPAEMLKQMNQLVGERRIEGRFMTACFATWQKGRQKLRVSNAGQSQPLLYKHGRCGKIELTGFPLGIFEEVTYDEWSVTLDSGNILVFHSDGIAETMNSEGQFFGTTRLTKLIEQHHEASATEIADMILREVDWFTQSAPLSDDRTLVVAKVR
;
A
#
# COMPACT_ATOMS: atom_id res chain seq x y z
N MET A 1 -34.72 -10.85 29.82
CA MET A 1 -34.49 -11.53 31.12
C MET A 1 -33.07 -12.08 31.08
N ILE A 2 -32.15 -11.60 31.93
CA ILE A 2 -30.71 -11.96 31.93
C ILE A 2 -30.46 -13.22 32.80
N GLY A 3 -31.33 -13.48 33.79
CA GLY A 3 -31.32 -14.64 34.67
C GLY A 3 -32.35 -14.49 35.79
N VAL A 4 -32.37 -15.44 36.73
CA VAL A 4 -33.17 -15.41 37.96
C VAL A 4 -32.21 -15.57 39.14
N LEU A 5 -32.32 -14.70 40.15
CA LEU A 5 -31.63 -14.84 41.43
C LEU A 5 -32.62 -15.42 42.44
N ASP A 6 -32.32 -16.60 42.97
CA ASP A 6 -33.19 -17.34 43.88
C ASP A 6 -32.47 -17.61 45.20
N LEU A 7 -33.21 -17.55 46.31
CA LEU A 7 -32.71 -17.68 47.67
C LEU A 7 -33.75 -18.39 48.54
N GLU A 8 -33.35 -19.52 49.10
CA GLU A 8 -34.21 -20.37 49.91
C GLU A 8 -33.75 -20.41 51.38
N SER A 9 -34.70 -20.58 52.30
CA SER A 9 -34.42 -20.77 53.73
C SER A 9 -35.30 -21.88 54.31
N PRO A 10 -34.75 -22.76 55.16
CA PRO A 10 -35.52 -23.79 55.85
C PRO A 10 -36.40 -23.23 56.99
N GLN A 11 -36.26 -21.95 57.35
CA GLN A 11 -37.06 -21.32 58.40
C GLN A 11 -38.27 -20.58 57.81
N PRO A 12 -39.50 -20.84 58.29
CA PRO A 12 -40.69 -20.10 57.86
C PRO A 12 -40.56 -18.60 58.14
N ASN A 13 -40.97 -17.76 57.18
CA ASN A 13 -40.96 -16.30 57.27
C ASN A 13 -39.58 -15.68 57.57
N TYR A 14 -38.49 -16.34 57.15
CA TYR A 14 -37.13 -15.86 57.39
C TYR A 14 -36.79 -14.57 56.64
N PHE A 15 -37.30 -14.40 55.41
CA PHE A 15 -37.00 -13.22 54.60
C PHE A 15 -37.97 -12.08 54.87
N THR A 16 -37.43 -10.88 55.10
CA THR A 16 -38.18 -9.64 55.30
C THR A 16 -38.22 -8.81 54.02
N GLU A 17 -39.04 -7.76 53.97
CA GLU A 17 -39.07 -6.84 52.83
C GLU A 17 -37.72 -6.17 52.56
N ASP A 18 -36.93 -5.89 53.62
CA ASP A 18 -35.59 -5.32 53.50
C ASP A 18 -34.60 -6.28 52.81
N HIS A 19 -34.71 -7.60 53.11
CA HIS A 19 -33.95 -8.62 52.38
C HIS A 19 -34.34 -8.65 50.90
N VAL A 20 -35.62 -8.54 50.56
CA VAL A 20 -36.10 -8.51 49.18
C VAL A 20 -35.60 -7.26 48.43
N GLN A 21 -35.65 -6.08 49.06
CA GLN A 21 -35.13 -4.85 48.46
C GLN A 21 -33.62 -4.93 48.21
N THR A 22 -32.85 -5.40 49.20
CA THR A 22 -31.40 -5.58 49.07
C THR A 22 -31.05 -6.55 47.95
N LEU A 23 -31.73 -7.70 47.89
CA LEU A 23 -31.51 -8.69 46.84
C LEU A 23 -31.93 -8.19 45.47
N SER A 24 -32.97 -7.36 45.37
CA SER A 24 -33.39 -6.76 44.10
C SER A 24 -32.33 -5.80 43.55
N ILE A 25 -31.71 -4.99 44.41
CA ILE A 25 -30.62 -4.09 44.03
C ILE A 25 -29.38 -4.90 43.60
N LEU A 26 -29.02 -5.94 44.37
CA LEU A 26 -27.91 -6.83 44.03
C LEU A 26 -28.16 -7.56 42.70
N ALA A 27 -29.37 -8.10 42.50
CA ALA A 27 -29.76 -8.76 41.26
C ALA A 27 -29.67 -7.81 40.06
N ALA A 28 -30.10 -6.55 40.20
CA ALA A 28 -29.97 -5.55 39.16
C ALA A 28 -28.49 -5.24 38.83
N ASN A 29 -27.65 -5.04 39.84
CA ASN A 29 -26.20 -4.80 39.65
C ASN A 29 -25.47 -6.01 39.03
N LEU A 30 -25.82 -7.22 39.47
CA LEU A 30 -25.30 -8.47 38.91
C LEU A 30 -25.74 -8.65 37.46
N ALA A 31 -27.01 -8.37 37.14
CA ALA A 31 -27.53 -8.46 35.78
C ALA A 31 -26.78 -7.52 34.83
N VAL A 32 -26.54 -6.26 35.24
CA VAL A 32 -25.75 -5.31 34.45
C VAL A 32 -24.30 -5.78 34.29
N SER A 33 -23.68 -6.27 35.36
CA SER A 33 -22.29 -6.75 35.31
C SER A 33 -22.13 -7.98 34.40
N LEU A 34 -23.09 -8.90 34.44
CA LEU A 34 -23.13 -10.08 33.56
C LEU A 34 -23.37 -9.69 32.10
N GLU A 35 -24.27 -8.76 31.83
CA GLU A 35 -24.51 -8.27 30.47
C GLU A 35 -23.27 -7.57 29.92
N ASN A 36 -22.62 -6.71 30.71
CA ASN A 36 -21.37 -6.06 30.33
C ASN A 36 -20.28 -7.10 30.04
N ALA A 37 -20.09 -8.09 30.91
CA ALA A 37 -19.12 -9.16 30.70
C ALA A 37 -19.38 -9.94 29.40
N ARG A 38 -20.65 -10.23 29.10
CA ARG A 38 -21.05 -10.89 27.86
C ARG A 38 -20.78 -10.02 26.64
N LEU A 39 -21.09 -8.72 26.69
CA LEU A 39 -20.81 -7.78 25.62
C LEU A 39 -19.30 -7.65 25.35
N TYR A 40 -18.47 -7.59 26.40
CA TYR A 40 -17.01 -7.58 26.25
C TYR A 40 -16.49 -8.88 25.64
N GLU A 41 -17.03 -10.03 26.03
CA GLU A 41 -16.63 -11.32 25.45
C GLU A 41 -17.01 -11.41 23.97
N GLN A 42 -18.19 -10.91 23.59
CA GLN A 42 -18.62 -10.84 22.19
C GLN A 42 -17.72 -9.91 21.38
N LEU A 43 -17.43 -8.71 21.89
CA LEU A 43 -16.53 -7.76 21.25
C LEU A 43 -15.14 -8.36 21.04
N ALA A 44 -14.55 -8.99 22.06
CA ALA A 44 -13.24 -9.63 21.96
C ALA A 44 -13.22 -10.77 20.93
N ARG A 45 -14.31 -11.56 20.83
CA ARG A 45 -14.43 -12.63 19.82
C ARG A 45 -14.52 -12.07 18.41
N ASP A 46 -15.28 -11.00 18.21
CA ASP A 46 -15.43 -10.34 16.92
C ASP A 46 -14.14 -9.64 16.47
N GLU A 47 -13.44 -8.95 17.38
CA GLU A 47 -12.11 -8.37 17.14
C GLU A 47 -11.10 -9.45 16.74
N ALA A 48 -11.02 -10.55 17.50
CA ALA A 48 -10.10 -11.65 17.20
C ALA A 48 -10.42 -12.34 15.86
N ARG A 49 -11.69 -12.34 15.43
CA ARG A 49 -12.09 -12.84 14.11
C ARG A 49 -11.66 -11.88 13.01
N LEU A 50 -11.93 -10.58 13.17
CA LEU A 50 -11.54 -9.56 12.20
C LEU A 50 -10.03 -9.51 12.01
N GLU A 51 -9.26 -9.61 13.09
CA GLU A 51 -7.79 -9.65 13.04
C GLU A 51 -7.29 -10.85 12.23
N ARG A 52 -7.90 -12.03 12.44
CA ARG A 52 -7.57 -13.24 11.65
C ARG A 52 -7.87 -13.06 10.17
N ASP A 53 -9.01 -12.46 9.81
CA ASP A 53 -9.38 -12.18 8.42
C ASP A 53 -8.42 -11.17 7.77
N LEU A 54 -8.02 -10.11 8.50
CA LEU A 54 -7.04 -9.13 8.04
C LEU A 54 -5.64 -9.74 7.84
N GLN A 55 -5.19 -10.59 8.77
CA GLN A 55 -3.92 -11.32 8.63
C GLN A 55 -3.94 -12.26 7.41
N ALA A 56 -5.07 -12.92 7.14
CA ALA A 56 -5.23 -13.74 5.95
C ALA A 56 -5.16 -12.89 4.67
N ALA A 57 -5.86 -11.75 4.64
CA ALA A 57 -5.81 -10.81 3.52
C ALA A 57 -4.38 -10.30 3.25
N LYS A 58 -3.64 -9.94 4.31
CA LYS A 58 -2.23 -9.52 4.23
C LYS A 58 -1.35 -10.58 3.56
N ARG A 59 -1.53 -11.86 3.94
CA ARG A 59 -0.77 -12.97 3.36
C ARG A 59 -1.09 -13.16 1.87
N ILE A 60 -2.37 -13.08 1.50
CA ILE A 60 -2.80 -13.19 0.10
C ILE A 60 -2.20 -12.03 -0.72
N GLN A 61 -2.30 -10.79 -0.24
CA GLN A 61 -1.74 -9.63 -0.92
C GLN A 61 -0.22 -9.75 -1.09
N GLY A 62 0.49 -10.15 -0.04
CA GLY A 62 1.94 -10.39 -0.09
C GLY A 62 2.32 -11.46 -1.12
N ALA A 63 1.53 -12.53 -1.24
CA ALA A 63 1.74 -13.59 -2.23
C ALA A 63 1.38 -13.15 -3.67
N LEU A 64 0.54 -12.13 -3.83
CA LEU A 64 0.19 -11.59 -5.13
C LEU A 64 1.31 -10.73 -5.72
N LEU A 65 2.07 -9.99 -4.91
CA LEU A 65 3.18 -9.16 -5.39
C LEU A 65 4.35 -10.01 -5.86
N ARG A 66 4.97 -9.67 -6.99
CA ARG A 66 6.18 -10.40 -7.43
C ARG A 66 7.39 -9.85 -6.70
N PRO A 67 8.28 -10.73 -6.19
CA PRO A 67 9.59 -10.28 -5.75
C PRO A 67 10.37 -9.70 -6.93
N VAL A 68 11.42 -8.93 -6.60
CA VAL A 68 12.39 -8.45 -7.58
C VAL A 68 12.88 -9.64 -8.43
N PRO A 69 12.85 -9.56 -9.78
CA PRO A 69 13.31 -10.63 -10.65
C PRO A 69 14.77 -11.01 -10.38
N ALA A 70 15.05 -12.31 -10.33
CA ALA A 70 16.42 -12.83 -10.22
C ALA A 70 17.14 -12.83 -11.58
N GLU A 71 16.39 -12.74 -12.68
CA GLU A 71 16.94 -12.66 -14.03
C GLU A 71 17.72 -11.37 -14.26
N ASP A 72 18.84 -11.48 -14.97
CA ASP A 72 19.69 -10.34 -15.27
C ASP A 72 19.14 -9.48 -16.41
N TYR A 73 18.46 -8.41 -16.03
CA TYR A 73 18.00 -7.35 -16.93
C TYR A 73 19.02 -6.22 -17.14
N GLY A 74 20.26 -6.34 -16.65
CA GLY A 74 21.22 -5.23 -16.62
C GLY A 74 20.83 -4.16 -15.59
N LEU A 75 20.01 -4.53 -14.61
CA LEU A 75 19.56 -3.68 -13.52
C LEU A 75 19.88 -4.35 -12.20
N GLU A 76 20.41 -3.59 -11.26
CA GLU A 76 20.31 -3.91 -9.85
C GLU A 76 19.02 -3.29 -9.31
N MET A 77 18.21 -4.09 -8.63
CA MET A 77 16.86 -3.66 -8.23
C MET A 77 16.59 -3.97 -6.76
N ALA A 78 15.82 -3.08 -6.13
CA ALA A 78 15.29 -3.28 -4.80
C ALA A 78 13.86 -2.75 -4.73
N ALA A 79 13.01 -3.44 -3.98
CA ALA A 79 11.65 -3.00 -3.68
C ALA A 79 11.45 -2.98 -2.16
N ARG A 80 10.73 -1.97 -1.67
CA ARG A 80 10.26 -1.86 -0.30
C ARG A 80 8.78 -1.48 -0.31
N TYR A 81 8.04 -2.05 0.63
CA TYR A 81 6.59 -1.97 0.68
C TYR A 81 6.06 -2.06 2.13
N PRO A 82 6.51 -1.18 3.05
CA PRO A 82 5.89 -1.09 4.36
C PRO A 82 4.46 -0.51 4.27
N SER A 83 3.52 -1.18 4.92
CA SER A 83 2.13 -0.74 4.97
C SER A 83 1.82 -0.02 6.29
N ALA A 84 0.98 1.02 6.22
CA ALA A 84 0.44 1.70 7.38
C ALA A 84 -0.61 0.88 8.14
N ARG A 85 -1.20 -0.12 7.48
CA ARG A 85 -2.22 -1.00 8.05
C ARG A 85 -1.85 -2.46 7.82
N GLU A 86 -2.77 -3.37 8.14
CA GLU A 86 -2.60 -4.80 7.90
C GLU A 86 -2.51 -5.10 6.40
N VAL A 87 -3.23 -4.33 5.58
CA VAL A 87 -3.24 -4.43 4.12
C VAL A 87 -3.02 -3.07 3.49
N CYS A 88 -2.37 -3.07 2.33
CA CYS A 88 -1.81 -1.89 1.69
C CYS A 88 -2.64 -1.47 0.46
N GLY A 89 -2.86 -0.17 0.27
CA GLY A 89 -3.53 0.40 -0.92
C GLY A 89 -2.60 0.51 -2.12
N ASP A 90 -1.31 0.73 -1.86
CA ASP A 90 -0.28 0.74 -2.88
C ASP A 90 -0.11 -0.63 -3.54
N LEU A 91 0.55 -0.66 -4.69
CA LEU A 91 1.07 -1.88 -5.30
C LEU A 91 2.34 -1.58 -6.10
N TYR A 92 3.11 -2.63 -6.34
CA TYR A 92 4.15 -2.65 -7.35
C TYR A 92 4.13 -3.97 -8.11
N GLU A 93 4.65 -3.98 -9.34
CA GLU A 93 4.69 -5.20 -10.15
C GLU A 93 5.88 -5.20 -11.11
N PHE A 94 6.44 -6.39 -11.33
CA PHE A 94 7.49 -6.66 -12.30
C PHE A 94 6.96 -7.59 -13.40
N LEU A 95 6.67 -7.02 -14.57
CA LEU A 95 6.14 -7.75 -15.72
C LEU A 95 7.26 -8.21 -16.65
N ARG A 96 7.50 -9.52 -16.72
CA ARG A 96 8.50 -10.10 -17.63
C ARG A 96 7.97 -10.10 -19.07
N TYR A 97 8.43 -9.16 -19.90
CA TYR A 97 8.08 -9.10 -21.33
C TYR A 97 9.00 -9.96 -22.20
N GLY A 98 9.98 -10.62 -21.59
CA GLY A 98 10.93 -11.51 -22.24
C GLY A 98 12.28 -11.48 -21.53
N PRO A 99 13.34 -12.05 -22.13
CA PRO A 99 14.66 -12.15 -21.52
C PRO A 99 15.42 -10.80 -21.46
N GLN A 100 15.00 -9.80 -22.23
CA GLN A 100 15.67 -8.49 -22.28
C GLN A 100 14.74 -7.31 -22.03
N GLN A 101 13.47 -7.56 -21.71
CA GLN A 101 12.50 -6.51 -21.47
C GLN A 101 11.73 -6.76 -20.19
N LEU A 102 11.67 -5.72 -19.35
CA LEU A 102 10.99 -5.72 -18.06
C LEU A 102 10.01 -4.56 -18.01
N GLY A 103 8.77 -4.82 -17.61
CA GLY A 103 7.82 -3.81 -17.17
C GLY A 103 7.95 -3.62 -15.66
N ILE A 104 7.92 -2.37 -15.20
CA ILE A 104 7.92 -1.99 -13.80
C ILE A 104 6.68 -1.12 -13.58
N ALA A 105 5.83 -1.50 -12.64
CA ALA A 105 4.64 -0.74 -12.28
C ALA A 105 4.70 -0.35 -10.81
N LEU A 106 4.19 0.83 -10.50
CA LEU A 106 3.85 1.26 -9.15
C LEU A 106 2.49 1.95 -9.23
N GLY A 107 1.57 1.62 -8.33
CA GLY A 107 0.25 2.26 -8.30
C GLY A 107 -0.25 2.41 -6.87
N ASP A 108 -1.26 3.26 -6.71
CA ASP A 108 -1.98 3.45 -5.46
C ASP A 108 -3.48 3.49 -5.74
N VAL A 109 -4.25 2.81 -4.90
CA VAL A 109 -5.70 2.77 -4.98
C VAL A 109 -6.29 3.77 -4.01
N SER A 110 -7.21 4.62 -4.49
CA SER A 110 -7.88 5.58 -3.64
C SER A 110 -8.58 4.95 -2.43
N GLY A 111 -8.37 5.54 -1.27
CA GLY A 111 -8.84 5.05 0.03
C GLY A 111 -7.80 4.16 0.73
N LYS A 112 -8.18 3.48 1.82
CA LYS A 112 -7.25 2.64 2.61
C LYS A 112 -7.91 1.33 3.04
N GLY A 113 -7.10 0.37 3.46
CA GLY A 113 -7.56 -0.90 4.02
C GLY A 113 -8.01 -1.93 2.98
N THR A 114 -8.87 -2.86 3.40
CA THR A 114 -9.20 -4.09 2.63
C THR A 114 -9.81 -3.82 1.26
N ALA A 115 -10.66 -2.82 1.13
CA ALA A 115 -11.27 -2.48 -0.15
C ALA A 115 -10.23 -1.98 -1.17
N ALA A 116 -9.27 -1.16 -0.74
CA ALA A 116 -8.19 -0.67 -1.60
C ALA A 116 -7.27 -1.83 -2.03
N ALA A 117 -6.90 -2.68 -1.07
CA ALA A 117 -6.09 -3.87 -1.32
C ALA A 117 -6.73 -4.86 -2.32
N LEU A 118 -8.05 -5.10 -2.21
CA LEU A 118 -8.78 -5.96 -3.13
C LEU A 118 -8.82 -5.38 -4.55
N TYR A 119 -9.02 -4.07 -4.67
CA TYR A 119 -8.99 -3.40 -5.97
C TYR A 119 -7.58 -3.43 -6.58
N GLY A 120 -6.54 -3.27 -5.77
CA GLY A 120 -5.15 -3.44 -6.18
C GLY A 120 -4.85 -4.85 -6.71
N ALA A 121 -5.42 -5.88 -6.07
CA ALA A 121 -5.33 -7.26 -6.57
C ALA A 121 -6.00 -7.42 -7.96
N VAL A 122 -7.15 -6.78 -8.19
CA VAL A 122 -7.80 -6.75 -9.51
C VAL A 122 -6.91 -6.06 -10.54
N ALA A 123 -6.33 -4.90 -10.18
CA ALA A 123 -5.43 -4.16 -11.06
C ALA A 123 -4.17 -4.99 -11.44
N ILE A 124 -3.56 -5.70 -10.48
CA ILE A 124 -2.47 -6.65 -10.75
C ILE A 124 -2.91 -7.74 -11.72
N GLY A 125 -4.12 -8.30 -11.53
CA GLY A 125 -4.70 -9.29 -12.44
C GLY A 125 -4.82 -8.76 -13.87
N ILE A 126 -5.34 -7.53 -14.03
CA ILE A 126 -5.48 -6.87 -15.33
C ILE A 126 -4.09 -6.65 -15.96
N MET A 127 -3.14 -6.03 -15.23
CA MET A 127 -1.77 -5.80 -15.72
C MET A 127 -1.12 -7.10 -16.21
N ARG A 128 -1.30 -8.19 -15.47
CA ARG A 128 -0.79 -9.51 -15.84
C ARG A 128 -1.45 -10.07 -17.08
N SER A 129 -2.76 -9.88 -17.26
CA SER A 129 -3.44 -10.32 -18.48
C SER A 129 -3.01 -9.53 -19.73
N LEU A 130 -2.60 -8.27 -19.55
CA LEU A 130 -2.09 -7.41 -20.62
C LEU A 130 -0.61 -7.66 -20.92
N ALA A 131 0.16 -8.17 -19.94
CA ALA A 131 1.61 -8.35 -20.05
C ALA A 131 2.09 -9.14 -21.31
N PRO A 132 1.41 -10.22 -21.76
CA PRO A 132 1.82 -10.95 -22.97
C PRO A 132 1.82 -10.10 -24.24
N GLN A 133 1.02 -9.03 -24.28
CA GLN A 133 0.96 -8.10 -25.43
C GLN A 133 2.19 -7.19 -25.52
N LYS A 134 3.01 -7.11 -24.46
CA LYS A 134 4.23 -6.29 -24.39
C LYS A 134 4.00 -4.82 -24.74
N LEU A 135 2.87 -4.29 -24.28
CA LEU A 135 2.43 -2.92 -24.55
C LEU A 135 3.47 -1.90 -24.09
N GLN A 136 3.55 -0.80 -24.83
CA GLN A 136 4.30 0.37 -24.39
C GLN A 136 3.59 1.06 -23.22
N PRO A 137 4.30 1.84 -22.38
CA PRO A 137 3.72 2.43 -21.19
C PRO A 137 2.42 3.19 -21.36
N ALA A 138 2.32 4.10 -22.32
CA ALA A 138 1.09 4.86 -22.55
C ALA A 138 -0.10 3.95 -22.92
N GLU A 139 0.15 2.95 -23.75
CA GLU A 139 -0.87 2.00 -24.20
C GLU A 139 -1.29 1.03 -23.07
N MET A 140 -0.34 0.58 -22.24
CA MET A 140 -0.64 -0.19 -21.03
C MET A 140 -1.58 0.58 -20.12
N LEU A 141 -1.27 1.85 -19.81
CA LEU A 141 -2.12 2.68 -18.96
C LEU A 141 -3.49 2.96 -19.59
N LYS A 142 -3.55 3.15 -20.91
CA LYS A 142 -4.82 3.32 -21.64
C LYS A 142 -5.72 2.08 -21.53
N GLN A 143 -5.18 0.89 -21.79
CA GLN A 143 -5.95 -0.36 -21.68
C GLN A 143 -6.32 -0.68 -20.23
N MET A 144 -5.42 -0.39 -19.28
CA MET A 144 -5.73 -0.43 -17.85
C MET A 144 -6.90 0.49 -17.52
N ASN A 145 -6.90 1.75 -17.97
CA ASN A 145 -7.98 2.70 -17.72
C ASN A 145 -9.34 2.16 -18.22
N GLN A 146 -9.37 1.57 -19.42
CA GLN A 146 -10.58 0.97 -19.99
C GLN A 146 -11.08 -0.20 -19.14
N LEU A 147 -10.22 -1.17 -18.81
CA LEU A 147 -10.62 -2.38 -18.06
C LEU A 147 -10.95 -2.09 -16.60
N VAL A 148 -10.30 -1.11 -15.99
CA VAL A 148 -10.60 -0.59 -14.66
C VAL A 148 -11.93 0.17 -14.68
N GLY A 149 -12.19 0.96 -15.73
CA GLY A 149 -13.43 1.69 -15.96
C GLY A 149 -14.65 0.81 -16.21
N GLU A 150 -14.51 -0.29 -16.95
CA GLU A 150 -15.58 -1.30 -17.12
C GLU A 150 -16.00 -1.95 -15.79
N ARG A 151 -15.08 -1.95 -14.82
CA ARG A 151 -15.26 -2.54 -13.47
C ARG A 151 -15.33 -1.45 -12.41
N ARG A 152 -15.85 -0.27 -12.77
CA ARG A 152 -15.88 0.88 -11.87
C ARG A 152 -16.63 0.53 -10.60
N ILE A 153 -15.93 0.69 -9.48
CA ILE A 153 -16.54 0.75 -8.17
C ILE A 153 -16.73 2.22 -7.86
N GLU A 154 -17.95 2.62 -7.50
CA GLU A 154 -18.26 4.01 -7.22
C GLU A 154 -17.29 4.60 -6.17
N GLY A 155 -16.73 5.77 -6.48
CA GLY A 155 -15.74 6.43 -5.62
C GLY A 155 -14.33 5.81 -5.61
N ARG A 156 -14.04 4.78 -6.42
CA ARG A 156 -12.70 4.18 -6.52
C ARG A 156 -12.01 4.56 -7.83
N PHE A 157 -10.74 4.91 -7.71
CA PHE A 157 -9.82 5.16 -8.81
C PHE A 157 -8.43 4.70 -8.39
N MET A 158 -7.51 4.62 -9.34
CA MET A 158 -6.13 4.20 -9.09
C MET A 158 -5.16 5.15 -9.78
N THR A 159 -4.15 5.61 -9.07
CA THR A 159 -2.98 6.21 -9.70
C THR A 159 -2.03 5.10 -10.14
N ALA A 160 -1.34 5.27 -11.26
CA ALA A 160 -0.35 4.30 -11.69
C ALA A 160 0.79 4.96 -12.48
N CYS A 161 2.02 4.58 -12.19
CA CYS A 161 3.17 4.81 -13.05
C CYS A 161 3.62 3.47 -13.63
N PHE A 162 3.84 3.45 -14.94
CA PHE A 162 4.31 2.26 -15.62
C PHE A 162 5.54 2.58 -16.47
N ALA A 163 6.53 1.71 -16.40
CA ALA A 163 7.76 1.83 -17.17
C ALA A 163 8.10 0.53 -17.87
N THR A 164 8.79 0.64 -19.01
CA THR A 164 9.44 -0.50 -19.66
C THR A 164 10.93 -0.22 -19.79
N TRP A 165 11.73 -1.22 -19.41
CA TRP A 165 13.17 -1.26 -19.58
C TRP A 165 13.55 -2.26 -20.66
N GLN A 166 14.42 -1.86 -21.58
CA GLN A 166 14.99 -2.72 -22.62
C GLN A 166 16.51 -2.82 -22.44
N LYS A 167 16.99 -3.96 -21.92
CA LYS A 167 18.41 -4.22 -21.62
C LYS A 167 19.31 -3.95 -22.82
N GLY A 168 19.03 -4.59 -23.96
CA GLY A 168 19.91 -4.52 -25.14
C GLY A 168 20.05 -3.13 -25.77
N ARG A 169 19.12 -2.20 -25.51
CA ARG A 169 19.18 -0.81 -25.99
C ARG A 169 19.42 0.19 -24.86
N GLN A 170 19.51 -0.30 -23.62
CA GLN A 170 19.47 0.48 -22.39
C GLN A 170 18.41 1.58 -22.40
N LYS A 171 17.23 1.27 -22.98
CA LYS A 171 16.17 2.24 -23.22
C LYS A 171 15.09 2.09 -22.15
N LEU A 172 14.86 3.17 -21.43
CA LEU A 172 13.75 3.34 -20.51
C LEU A 172 12.61 4.10 -21.22
N ARG A 173 11.38 3.64 -21.03
CA ARG A 173 10.16 4.38 -21.35
C ARG A 173 9.26 4.41 -20.12
N VAL A 174 8.60 5.53 -19.88
CA VAL A 174 7.75 5.76 -18.70
C VAL A 174 6.46 6.45 -19.14
N SER A 175 5.35 6.10 -18.51
CA SER A 175 4.10 6.83 -18.58
C SER A 175 3.49 6.93 -17.18
N ASN A 176 2.66 7.93 -16.95
CA ASN A 176 2.11 8.23 -15.63
C ASN A 176 0.61 8.56 -15.72
N ALA A 177 -0.20 7.84 -14.95
CA ALA A 177 -1.62 8.02 -14.74
C ALA A 177 -1.87 8.58 -13.34
N GLY A 178 -1.36 9.78 -13.09
CA GLY A 178 -1.60 10.53 -11.85
C GLY A 178 -0.87 10.04 -10.61
N GLN A 179 0.10 9.13 -10.74
CA GLN A 179 0.94 8.72 -9.61
C GLN A 179 2.07 9.71 -9.36
N SER A 180 2.71 9.63 -8.19
CA SER A 180 3.96 10.30 -7.89
C SER A 180 4.98 10.12 -9.02
N GLN A 181 5.54 11.24 -9.48
CA GLN A 181 6.49 11.27 -10.59
C GLN A 181 7.80 10.55 -10.21
N PRO A 182 8.27 9.58 -11.02
CA PRO A 182 9.53 8.89 -10.73
C PRO A 182 10.72 9.84 -10.75
N LEU A 183 11.76 9.49 -9.99
CA LEU A 183 13.01 10.22 -9.96
C LEU A 183 14.07 9.52 -10.81
N LEU A 184 14.84 10.30 -11.55
CA LEU A 184 15.97 9.84 -12.34
C LEU A 184 17.24 10.55 -11.88
N TYR A 185 18.21 9.78 -11.41
CA TYR A 185 19.59 10.21 -11.27
C TYR A 185 20.39 9.90 -12.53
N LYS A 186 20.90 10.95 -13.17
CA LYS A 186 21.71 10.89 -14.38
C LYS A 186 22.70 12.05 -14.42
N HIS A 187 23.96 11.77 -14.77
CA HIS A 187 25.05 12.77 -14.87
C HIS A 187 25.23 13.65 -13.61
N GLY A 188 25.22 13.03 -12.43
CA GLY A 188 25.46 13.76 -11.17
C GLY A 188 24.25 14.54 -10.64
N ARG A 189 23.08 14.48 -11.30
CA ARG A 189 21.87 15.16 -10.84
C ARG A 189 20.67 14.23 -10.80
N CYS A 190 19.86 14.38 -9.75
CA CYS A 190 18.59 13.69 -9.59
C CYS A 190 17.43 14.66 -9.79
N GLY A 191 16.46 14.28 -10.63
CA GLY A 191 15.28 15.10 -10.89
C GLY A 191 14.06 14.25 -11.20
N LYS A 192 12.88 14.88 -11.15
CA LYS A 192 11.62 14.25 -11.52
C LYS A 192 11.57 14.02 -13.03
N ILE A 193 11.02 12.88 -13.44
CA ILE A 193 10.54 12.69 -14.80
C ILE A 193 9.18 13.39 -14.89
N GLU A 194 9.16 14.55 -15.54
CA GLU A 194 7.96 15.37 -15.68
C GLU A 194 6.94 14.70 -16.61
N LEU A 195 6.10 13.86 -16.02
CA LEU A 195 4.97 13.20 -16.65
C LEU A 195 3.74 13.36 -15.77
N THR A 196 2.66 13.84 -16.36
CA THR A 196 1.35 13.97 -15.71
C THR A 196 0.34 13.10 -16.42
N GLY A 197 -0.75 12.77 -15.73
CA GLY A 197 -1.89 12.10 -16.33
C GLY A 197 -3.02 11.98 -15.33
N PHE A 198 -4.21 11.63 -15.82
CA PHE A 198 -5.35 11.41 -14.95
C PHE A 198 -5.32 10.00 -14.33
N PRO A 199 -5.69 9.85 -13.05
CA PRO A 199 -5.85 8.53 -12.45
C PRO A 199 -6.79 7.63 -13.25
N LEU A 200 -6.47 6.33 -13.26
CA LEU A 200 -7.21 5.28 -13.93
C LEU A 200 -8.63 5.16 -13.34
N GLY A 201 -9.62 5.01 -14.23
CA GLY A 201 -11.03 4.77 -13.87
C GLY A 201 -11.86 6.02 -13.58
N ILE A 202 -11.27 7.21 -13.65
CA ILE A 202 -12.01 8.49 -13.47
C ILE A 202 -12.77 8.86 -14.75
N PHE A 203 -12.09 8.84 -15.88
CA PHE A 203 -12.64 9.22 -17.18
C PHE A 203 -12.62 8.02 -18.14
N GLU A 204 -13.64 7.88 -18.98
CA GLU A 204 -13.76 6.77 -19.93
C GLU A 204 -12.66 6.82 -21.00
N GLU A 205 -12.42 8.00 -21.58
CA GLU A 205 -11.40 8.22 -22.60
C GLU A 205 -10.27 9.09 -22.08
N VAL A 206 -9.09 8.47 -21.89
CA VAL A 206 -7.86 9.16 -21.49
C VAL A 206 -6.73 8.74 -22.40
N THR A 207 -5.91 9.70 -22.80
CA THR A 207 -4.62 9.46 -23.45
C THR A 207 -3.51 9.76 -22.45
N TYR A 208 -2.48 8.92 -22.46
CA TYR A 208 -1.31 9.08 -21.59
C TYR A 208 -0.08 9.41 -22.42
N ASP A 209 0.73 10.34 -21.94
CA ASP A 209 2.00 10.68 -22.55
C ASP A 209 3.07 9.64 -22.22
N GLU A 210 4.06 9.52 -23.11
CA GLU A 210 5.21 8.65 -22.92
C GLU A 210 6.51 9.45 -22.95
N TRP A 211 7.33 9.27 -21.92
CA TRP A 211 8.69 9.80 -21.86
C TRP A 211 9.70 8.69 -22.10
N SER A 212 10.82 8.98 -22.77
CA SER A 212 11.85 7.97 -23.04
C SER A 212 13.28 8.52 -22.98
N VAL A 213 14.21 7.67 -22.55
CA VAL A 213 15.63 8.01 -22.45
C VAL A 213 16.51 6.76 -22.60
N THR A 214 17.73 6.95 -23.06
CA THR A 214 18.79 5.94 -22.94
C THR A 214 19.58 6.18 -21.66
N LEU A 215 19.81 5.14 -20.89
CA LEU A 215 20.51 5.20 -19.60
C LEU A 215 21.86 4.50 -19.68
N ASP A 216 22.85 5.11 -19.06
CA ASP A 216 24.19 4.55 -18.93
C ASP A 216 24.35 3.84 -17.58
N SER A 217 25.38 3.01 -17.45
CA SER A 217 25.73 2.38 -16.17
C SER A 217 25.85 3.42 -15.05
N GLY A 218 25.34 3.09 -13.86
CA GLY A 218 25.28 3.98 -12.70
C GLY A 218 24.11 4.96 -12.69
N ASN A 219 23.30 5.06 -13.75
CA ASN A 219 22.04 5.82 -13.70
C ASN A 219 21.03 5.08 -12.79
N ILE A 220 20.25 5.83 -12.01
CA ILE A 220 19.31 5.27 -11.03
C ILE A 220 17.92 5.80 -11.31
N LEU A 221 16.95 4.89 -11.36
CA LEU A 221 15.53 5.18 -11.44
C LEU A 221 14.87 4.81 -10.11
N VAL A 222 14.07 5.72 -9.56
CA VAL A 222 13.34 5.52 -8.30
C VAL A 222 11.86 5.79 -8.53
N PHE A 223 11.03 4.77 -8.38
CA PHE A 223 9.58 4.90 -8.28
C PHE A 223 9.21 4.92 -6.81
N HIS A 224 8.31 5.82 -6.43
CA HIS A 224 7.82 5.90 -5.06
C HIS A 224 6.32 6.24 -5.05
N SER A 225 5.61 5.85 -4.00
CA SER A 225 4.29 6.40 -3.68
C SER A 225 4.41 7.76 -2.99
N ASP A 226 3.30 8.46 -2.85
CA ASP A 226 3.19 9.71 -2.11
C ASP A 226 3.52 9.53 -0.62
N GLY A 227 3.26 8.35 -0.03
CA GLY A 227 3.63 8.02 1.34
C GLY A 227 5.13 8.15 1.66
N ILE A 228 6.01 8.27 0.67
CA ILE A 228 7.41 8.70 0.87
C ILE A 228 7.52 10.23 0.94
N ALA A 229 7.16 10.92 -0.15
CA ALA A 229 7.43 12.36 -0.28
C ALA A 229 6.47 13.24 0.53
N GLU A 230 5.24 12.78 0.76
CA GLU A 230 4.17 13.45 1.48
C GLU A 230 4.04 12.96 2.93
N THR A 231 4.97 12.13 3.41
CA THR A 231 5.08 11.86 4.85
C THR A 231 5.34 13.16 5.63
N MET A 232 4.60 13.39 6.71
CA MET A 232 4.74 14.55 7.58
C MET A 232 5.51 14.23 8.87
N ASN A 233 6.34 15.17 9.34
CA ASN A 233 6.89 15.13 10.69
C ASN A 233 5.90 15.68 11.74
N SER A 234 6.31 15.70 13.01
CA SER A 234 5.50 16.23 14.13
C SER A 234 5.15 17.72 14.01
N GLU A 235 5.87 18.47 13.16
CA GLU A 235 5.63 19.89 12.88
C GLU A 235 4.69 20.07 11.66
N GLY A 236 4.20 18.99 11.05
CA GLY A 236 3.35 19.03 9.87
C GLY A 236 4.10 19.35 8.57
N GLN A 237 5.44 19.28 8.57
CA GLN A 237 6.25 19.51 7.37
C GLN A 237 6.39 18.21 6.57
N PHE A 238 6.22 18.30 5.25
CA PHE A 238 6.44 17.19 4.35
C PHE A 238 7.92 16.80 4.24
N PHE A 239 8.20 15.51 4.05
CA PHE A 239 9.54 15.00 3.75
C PHE A 239 10.09 15.64 2.47
N GLY A 240 9.24 15.72 1.44
CA GLY A 240 9.45 16.48 0.22
C GLY A 240 10.40 15.82 -0.78
N THR A 241 10.13 16.05 -2.07
CA THR A 241 10.96 15.50 -3.15
C THR A 241 12.39 16.05 -3.13
N THR A 242 12.61 17.30 -2.68
CA THR A 242 13.95 17.90 -2.65
C THR A 242 14.90 17.16 -1.71
N ARG A 243 14.40 16.65 -0.57
CA ARG A 243 15.23 15.84 0.33
C ARG A 243 15.52 14.50 -0.31
N LEU A 244 14.51 13.87 -0.92
CA LEU A 244 14.64 12.59 -1.61
C LEU A 244 15.67 12.64 -2.76
N THR A 245 15.65 13.68 -3.61
CA THR A 245 16.61 13.80 -4.72
C THR A 245 18.04 13.99 -4.22
N LYS A 246 18.26 14.85 -3.21
CA LYS A 246 19.59 15.05 -2.60
C LYS A 246 20.14 13.77 -1.99
N LEU A 247 19.27 13.01 -1.35
CA LEU A 247 19.62 11.74 -0.73
C LEU A 247 20.11 10.72 -1.77
N ILE A 248 19.43 10.63 -2.91
CA ILE A 248 19.85 9.79 -4.03
C ILE A 248 21.19 10.28 -4.61
N GLU A 249 21.38 11.59 -4.79
CA GLU A 249 22.64 12.18 -5.29
C GLU A 249 23.83 11.86 -4.37
N GLN A 250 23.65 11.96 -3.05
CA GLN A 250 24.70 11.68 -2.07
C GLN A 250 25.11 10.21 -2.02
N HIS A 251 24.18 9.30 -2.27
CA HIS A 251 24.38 7.85 -2.15
C HIS A 251 24.36 7.12 -3.49
N HIS A 252 24.55 7.82 -4.61
CA HIS A 252 24.42 7.24 -5.94
C HIS A 252 25.41 6.09 -6.22
N GLU A 253 26.54 6.03 -5.52
CA GLU A 253 27.52 4.95 -5.67
C GLU A 253 27.05 3.65 -5.01
N ALA A 254 26.15 3.72 -4.02
CA ALA A 254 25.62 2.58 -3.29
C ALA A 254 24.78 1.64 -4.17
N SER A 255 24.57 0.42 -3.68
CA SER A 255 23.70 -0.58 -4.30
C SER A 255 22.24 -0.12 -4.30
N ALA A 256 21.41 -0.64 -5.19
CA ALA A 256 19.97 -0.32 -5.23
C ALA A 256 19.27 -0.67 -3.91
N THR A 257 19.73 -1.74 -3.25
CA THR A 257 19.22 -2.17 -1.94
C THR A 257 19.58 -1.17 -0.85
N GLU A 258 20.84 -0.73 -0.80
CA GLU A 258 21.29 0.27 0.17
C GLU A 258 20.59 1.60 -0.04
N ILE A 259 20.40 2.04 -1.29
CA ILE A 259 19.65 3.27 -1.59
C ILE A 259 18.22 3.15 -1.07
N ALA A 260 17.53 2.03 -1.33
CA ALA A 260 16.16 1.84 -0.88
C ALA A 260 16.04 1.82 0.66
N ASP A 261 16.94 1.11 1.35
CA ASP A 261 16.97 1.04 2.81
C ASP A 261 17.31 2.39 3.45
N MET A 262 18.22 3.12 2.84
CA MET A 262 18.64 4.44 3.32
C MET A 262 17.54 5.49 3.14
N ILE A 263 16.79 5.46 2.03
CA ILE A 263 15.58 6.28 1.86
C ILE A 263 14.58 6.01 2.99
N LEU A 264 14.26 4.74 3.27
CA LEU A 264 13.31 4.41 4.33
C LEU A 264 13.80 4.84 5.71
N ARG A 265 15.08 4.62 6.03
CA ARG A 265 15.67 5.05 7.31
C ARG A 265 15.60 6.56 7.48
N GLU A 266 15.86 7.32 6.43
CA GLU A 266 15.79 8.78 6.46
C GLU A 266 14.35 9.27 6.67
N VAL A 267 13.37 8.62 6.04
CA VAL A 267 11.95 8.90 6.28
C VAL A 267 11.56 8.56 7.71
N ASP A 268 11.98 7.41 8.25
CA ASP A 268 11.70 7.02 9.64
C ASP A 268 12.37 7.94 10.66
N TRP A 269 13.59 8.40 10.37
CA TRP A 269 14.27 9.40 11.20
C TRP A 269 13.52 10.74 11.17
N PHE A 270 13.10 11.19 9.98
CA PHE A 270 12.34 12.43 9.81
C PHE A 270 11.01 12.43 10.58
N THR A 271 10.33 11.28 10.67
CA THR A 271 9.11 11.13 11.45
C THR A 271 9.34 10.79 12.92
N GLN A 272 10.59 10.74 13.39
CA GLN A 272 10.95 10.29 14.75
C GLN A 272 10.38 8.90 15.07
N SER A 273 10.31 8.02 14.07
CA SER A 273 9.74 6.68 14.17
C SER A 273 8.26 6.66 14.61
N ALA A 274 7.52 7.74 14.34
CA ALA A 274 6.07 7.74 14.48
C ALA A 274 5.43 6.64 13.62
N PRO A 275 4.27 6.09 14.02
CA PRO A 275 3.52 5.13 13.20
C PRO A 275 3.29 5.65 11.78
N LEU A 276 3.34 4.75 10.80
CA LEU A 276 3.13 5.09 9.40
C LEU A 276 1.71 5.68 9.22
N SER A 277 1.64 6.91 8.73
CA SER A 277 0.39 7.57 8.38
C SER A 277 -0.16 7.13 7.02
N ASP A 278 0.73 6.68 6.14
CA ASP A 278 0.40 6.14 4.82
C ASP A 278 1.28 4.96 4.42
N ASP A 279 0.79 4.20 3.45
CA ASP A 279 1.53 3.14 2.80
C ASP A 279 2.74 3.73 2.07
N ARG A 280 3.90 3.08 2.16
CA ARG A 280 5.10 3.55 1.48
C ARG A 280 5.58 2.46 0.54
N THR A 281 5.61 2.78 -0.74
CA THR A 281 6.11 1.89 -1.78
C THR A 281 7.29 2.54 -2.46
N LEU A 282 8.36 1.77 -2.63
CA LEU A 282 9.61 2.22 -3.21
C LEU A 282 10.18 1.13 -4.10
N VAL A 283 10.49 1.45 -5.35
CA VAL A 283 11.24 0.59 -6.26
C VAL A 283 12.44 1.36 -6.80
N VAL A 284 13.63 0.86 -6.51
CA VAL A 284 14.91 1.40 -7.00
C VAL A 284 15.45 0.46 -8.07
N ALA A 285 15.83 1.01 -9.21
CA ALA A 285 16.49 0.30 -10.30
C ALA A 285 17.75 1.07 -10.74
N LYS A 286 18.92 0.48 -10.51
CA LYS A 286 20.23 1.03 -10.90
C LYS A 286 20.77 0.27 -12.10
N VAL A 287 21.15 0.99 -13.16
CA VAL A 287 21.69 0.40 -14.39
C VAL A 287 23.11 -0.11 -14.14
N ARG A 288 23.39 -1.34 -14.56
CA ARG A 288 24.72 -1.96 -14.51
C ARG A 288 25.49 -1.74 -15.80
#